data_AF-A0A4R7FTV1-F1
#
_entry.id   AF-A0A4R7FTV1-F1
#
_cell.length_a   1.000
_cell.length_b   1.000
_cell.length_c   1.000
_cell.angle_alpha   90.00
_cell.angle_beta   90.00
_cell.angle_gamma   90.00
#
_symmetry.space_group_name_H-M   'P 1'
#
loop_
_entity.id
_entity.type
_entity.pdbx_description
1 polymer ?
#
loop_
_entity_poly.entity_id
_entity_poly.type
_entity_poly.pdbx_seq_one_letter_code
_entity_poly.pdbx_strand_id
1 'polypeptide(L)'
;MPESSGGKTGQIMTNTKKRHTPEQVVRKLGQADRILADGGDIAGVCRELGISEQTYYRWRNQYGGLKASDAKRLKEVQKQNATLKRLLAEAELEKAALKELAEGNF
;
A
#
# COMPACT_ATOMS: atom_id res chain seq x y z
N MET A 1 63.87 13.97 -22.63
CA MET A 1 62.83 13.15 -21.98
C MET A 1 62.81 13.47 -20.50
N PRO A 2 61.77 14.18 -20.04
CA PRO A 2 60.87 13.70 -18.98
C PRO A 2 59.42 13.62 -19.54
N GLU A 3 58.34 13.31 -18.80
CA GLU A 3 58.14 13.14 -17.35
C GLU A 3 57.16 11.97 -17.04
N SER A 4 56.50 11.99 -15.88
CA SER A 4 55.63 10.98 -15.26
C SER A 4 54.12 11.02 -15.65
N SER A 5 53.37 10.09 -15.06
CA SER A 5 51.89 9.96 -14.94
C SER A 5 51.20 9.13 -16.04
N GLY A 6 50.29 8.19 -15.76
CA GLY A 6 49.62 7.85 -14.50
C GLY A 6 48.10 7.81 -14.72
N GLY A 7 47.45 6.65 -14.61
CA GLY A 7 45.99 6.56 -14.83
C GLY A 7 45.44 5.14 -14.92
N LYS A 8 44.94 4.61 -13.80
CA LYS A 8 44.23 3.32 -13.73
C LYS A 8 42.73 3.49 -14.09
N THR A 9 42.15 2.38 -14.57
CA THR A 9 40.74 1.97 -14.40
C THR A 9 39.62 2.91 -14.84
N GLY A 10 39.02 2.62 -16.01
CA GLY A 10 37.63 2.99 -16.35
C GLY A 10 36.66 1.88 -15.95
N GLN A 11 36.05 1.99 -14.78
CA GLN A 11 35.14 0.98 -14.20
C GLN A 11 33.82 0.89 -15.00
N ILE A 12 33.39 -0.33 -15.35
CA ILE A 12 32.04 -0.55 -15.91
C ILE A 12 31.02 -0.19 -14.82
N MET A 13 30.35 0.95 -14.97
CA MET A 13 29.32 1.39 -14.03
C MET A 13 28.05 0.54 -14.21
N THR A 14 27.99 -0.59 -13.50
CA THR A 14 26.75 -1.35 -13.32
C THR A 14 25.75 -0.50 -12.54
N ASN A 15 24.94 0.28 -13.25
CA ASN A 15 23.94 1.19 -12.68
C ASN A 15 22.80 0.38 -12.06
N THR A 16 23.08 -0.18 -10.88
CA THR A 16 22.19 -1.01 -10.07
C THR A 16 21.17 -0.10 -9.40
N LYS A 17 20.29 0.51 -10.21
CA LYS A 17 19.15 1.30 -9.76
C LYS A 17 18.32 0.42 -8.82
N LYS A 18 18.43 0.65 -7.51
CA LYS A 18 17.65 -0.05 -6.48
C LYS A 18 16.18 0.01 -6.87
N ARG A 19 15.61 -1.13 -7.28
CA ARG A 19 14.21 -1.17 -7.70
C ARG A 19 13.33 -1.03 -6.47
N HIS A 20 12.43 -0.06 -6.48
CA HIS A 20 11.41 0.05 -5.43
C HIS A 20 10.48 -1.16 -5.50
N THR A 21 10.19 -1.75 -4.34
CA THR A 21 9.19 -2.83 -4.24
C THR A 21 7.78 -2.25 -4.41
N PRO A 22 6.76 -3.05 -4.82
CA PRO A 22 5.38 -2.60 -4.93
C PRO A 22 4.87 -1.85 -3.69
N GLU A 23 5.22 -2.32 -2.50
CA GLU A 23 4.81 -1.74 -1.21
C GLU A 23 5.48 -0.38 -0.98
N GLN A 24 6.76 -0.24 -1.35
CA GLN A 24 7.46 1.04 -1.31
C GLN A 24 6.85 2.05 -2.29
N VAL A 25 6.44 1.59 -3.48
CA VAL A 25 5.74 2.44 -4.47
C VAL A 25 4.41 2.93 -3.92
N VAL A 26 3.56 2.04 -3.41
CA VAL A 26 2.25 2.40 -2.84
C VAL A 26 2.40 3.37 -1.65
N ARG A 27 3.38 3.13 -0.76
CA ARG A 27 3.71 4.03 0.36
C ARG A 27 4.13 5.42 -0.13
N LYS A 28 5.08 5.51 -1.07
CA LYS A 28 5.53 6.79 -1.64
C LYS A 28 4.42 7.54 -2.35
N LEU A 29 3.60 6.85 -3.15
CA LEU A 29 2.40 7.44 -3.74
C LEU A 29 1.41 7.92 -2.66
N GLY A 30 1.35 7.30 -1.47
CA GLY A 30 0.50 7.71 -0.35
C GLY A 30 1.04 8.90 0.45
N GLN A 31 2.33 9.20 0.33
CA GLN A 31 2.94 10.44 0.79
C GLN A 31 2.71 11.56 -0.24
N ALA A 32 2.90 11.27 -1.54
CA ALA A 32 2.54 12.19 -2.64
C ALA A 32 1.11 12.71 -2.52
N ASP A 33 0.13 11.82 -2.35
CA ASP A 33 -1.30 12.20 -2.28
C ASP A 33 -1.61 13.15 -1.11
N ARG A 34 -0.86 13.09 -0.01
CA ARG A 34 -1.01 14.00 1.13
C ARG A 34 -0.42 15.37 0.82
N ILE A 35 0.83 15.41 0.38
CA ILE A 35 1.51 16.67 0.02
C ILE A 35 0.73 17.45 -1.06
N LEU A 36 0.17 16.74 -2.06
CA LEU A 36 -0.67 17.36 -3.09
C LEU A 36 -2.04 17.83 -2.53
N ALA A 37 -2.61 17.13 -1.55
CA ALA A 37 -3.84 17.58 -0.89
C ALA A 37 -3.61 18.81 0.01
N ASP A 38 -2.41 18.94 0.58
CA ASP A 38 -1.96 20.10 1.35
C ASP A 38 -1.55 21.30 0.45
N GLY A 39 -1.74 21.19 -0.87
CA GLY A 39 -1.49 22.26 -1.85
C GLY A 39 -0.09 22.28 -2.48
N GLY A 40 0.74 21.25 -2.23
CA GLY A 40 2.06 21.11 -2.84
C GLY A 40 2.02 20.78 -4.34
N ASP A 41 3.17 20.94 -5.00
CA ASP A 41 3.33 20.70 -6.44
C ASP A 41 3.99 19.35 -6.76
N ILE A 42 3.83 18.86 -7.99
CA ILE A 42 4.35 17.55 -8.41
C ILE A 42 5.89 17.54 -8.42
N ALA A 43 6.55 18.66 -8.73
CA ALA A 43 8.02 18.72 -8.76
C ALA A 43 8.62 18.72 -7.34
N GLY A 44 8.01 19.45 -6.39
CA GLY A 44 8.32 19.37 -4.96
C GLY A 44 8.13 17.96 -4.40
N VAL A 45 7.00 17.33 -4.69
CA VAL A 45 6.72 15.92 -4.31
C VAL A 45 7.76 14.95 -4.86
N CYS A 46 8.14 15.10 -6.14
CA CYS A 46 9.14 14.23 -6.74
C CYS A 46 10.54 14.42 -6.10
N ARG A 47 10.89 15.66 -5.74
CA ARG A 47 12.12 15.99 -5.01
C ARG A 47 12.13 15.37 -3.61
N GLU A 48 11.06 15.53 -2.83
CA GLU A 48 10.95 14.95 -1.48
C GLU A 48 10.98 13.41 -1.50
N LEU A 49 10.29 12.80 -2.47
CA LEU A 49 10.26 11.34 -2.62
C LEU A 49 11.53 10.77 -3.25
N GLY A 50 12.47 11.60 -3.73
CA GLY A 50 13.70 11.17 -4.40
C GLY A 50 13.43 10.35 -5.67
N ILE A 51 12.47 10.79 -6.50
CA ILE A 51 12.09 10.15 -7.76
C ILE A 51 11.98 11.19 -8.89
N SER A 52 12.05 10.75 -10.15
CA SER A 52 11.70 11.62 -11.28
C SER A 52 10.19 11.68 -11.48
N GLU A 53 9.69 12.77 -12.05
CA GLU A 53 8.27 12.91 -12.45
C GLU A 53 7.82 11.78 -13.37
N GLN A 54 8.67 11.39 -14.33
CA GLN A 54 8.44 10.23 -15.20
C GLN A 54 8.19 8.94 -14.40
N THR A 55 8.92 8.76 -13.28
CA THR A 55 8.73 7.61 -12.37
C THR A 55 7.41 7.75 -11.61
N TYR A 56 7.08 8.96 -11.13
CA TYR A 56 5.82 9.26 -10.46
C TYR A 56 4.61 8.97 -11.35
N TYR A 57 4.56 9.50 -12.58
CA TYR A 57 3.45 9.24 -13.51
C TYR A 57 3.33 7.76 -13.88
N ARG A 58 4.46 7.06 -14.14
CA ARG A 58 4.45 5.61 -14.39
C ARG A 58 3.89 4.83 -13.20
N TRP A 59 4.28 5.20 -11.98
CA TRP A 59 3.74 4.60 -10.76
C TRP A 59 2.27 4.94 -10.56
N ARG A 60 1.82 6.16 -10.90
CA ARG A 60 0.40 6.53 -10.77
C ARG A 60 -0.47 5.74 -11.73
N ASN A 61 -0.02 5.50 -12.96
CA ASN A 61 -0.71 4.62 -13.90
C ASN A 61 -0.75 3.16 -13.41
N GLN A 62 0.38 2.62 -12.92
CA GLN A 62 0.50 1.21 -12.54
C GLN A 62 -0.09 0.86 -11.16
N TYR A 63 -0.05 1.78 -10.20
CA TYR A 63 -0.41 1.55 -8.78
C TYR A 63 -1.46 2.53 -8.23
N GLY A 64 -1.86 3.56 -8.97
CA GLY A 64 -2.92 4.48 -8.55
C GLY A 64 -4.27 3.76 -8.39
N GLY A 65 -4.58 2.83 -9.31
CA GLY A 65 -5.78 1.99 -9.24
C GLY A 65 -5.76 0.99 -8.07
N LEU A 66 -4.57 0.49 -7.68
CA LEU A 66 -4.44 -0.51 -6.60
C LEU A 66 -4.95 0.01 -5.26
N LYS A 67 -4.66 1.28 -4.92
CA LYS A 67 -5.22 1.91 -3.70
C LYS A 67 -6.75 1.96 -3.71
N ALA A 68 -7.36 2.22 -4.87
CA ALA A 68 -8.82 2.28 -4.99
C ALA A 68 -9.44 0.88 -4.87
N SER A 69 -8.81 -0.15 -5.44
CA SER A 69 -9.25 -1.54 -5.25
C SER A 69 -9.05 -2.03 -3.82
N ASP A 70 -7.96 -1.65 -3.15
CA ASP A 70 -7.69 -2.03 -1.75
C ASP A 70 -8.70 -1.37 -0.81
N ALA A 71 -9.00 -0.08 -1.01
CA ALA A 71 -10.05 0.61 -0.25
C ALA A 71 -11.45 0.00 -0.46
N LYS A 72 -11.76 -0.44 -1.70
CA LYS A 72 -13.01 -1.16 -2.00
C LYS A 72 -13.05 -2.53 -1.32
N ARG A 73 -11.96 -3.30 -1.38
CA ARG A 73 -11.84 -4.61 -0.73
C ARG A 73 -11.94 -4.51 0.79
N LEU A 74 -11.33 -3.48 1.40
CA LEU A 74 -11.42 -3.23 2.84
C LEU A 74 -12.86 -2.98 3.28
N LYS A 75 -13.60 -2.12 2.57
CA LYS A 75 -15.02 -1.85 2.84
C LYS A 75 -15.89 -3.11 2.73
N GLU A 76 -15.64 -3.94 1.70
CA GLU A 76 -16.38 -5.20 1.51
C GLU A 76 -16.08 -6.20 2.65
N VAL A 77 -14.81 -6.39 3.03
CA VAL A 77 -14.43 -7.25 4.16
C VAL A 77 -15.02 -6.75 5.47
N GLN A 78 -15.04 -5.44 5.71
CA GLN A 78 -15.68 -4.84 6.90
C GLN A 78 -17.19 -5.11 6.92
N LYS A 79 -17.88 -4.93 5.79
CA LYS A 79 -19.31 -5.24 5.64
C LYS A 79 -19.59 -6.72 5.91
N GLN A 80 -18.83 -7.62 5.29
CA GLN A 80 -18.96 -9.07 5.49
C GLN A 80 -18.71 -9.45 6.96
N ASN A 81 -17.69 -8.87 7.61
CA ASN A 81 -17.42 -9.11 9.03
C ASN A 81 -18.57 -8.64 9.94
N ALA A 82 -19.20 -7.50 9.63
CA ALA A 82 -20.37 -7.01 10.35
C ALA A 82 -21.59 -7.94 10.18
N THR A 83 -21.88 -8.39 8.95
CA THR A 83 -22.95 -9.36 8.68
C THR A 83 -22.71 -10.68 9.40
N LEU A 84 -21.48 -11.23 9.33
CA LEU A 84 -21.13 -12.48 10.00
C LEU A 84 -21.25 -12.39 11.53
N LYS A 85 -20.84 -11.26 12.13
CA LYS A 85 -21.03 -11.01 13.56
C LYS A 85 -22.50 -10.96 13.97
N ARG A 86 -23.36 -10.35 13.13
CA ARG A 86 -24.81 -10.31 13.39
C ARG A 86 -25.43 -11.71 13.36
N LEU A 87 -25.14 -12.48 12.31
CA LEU A 87 -25.65 -13.84 12.14
C LEU A 87 -25.13 -14.78 13.24
N LEU A 88 -23.87 -14.63 13.67
CA LEU A 88 -23.32 -15.40 14.79
C LEU A 88 -24.02 -15.06 16.11
N ALA A 89 -24.35 -13.79 16.36
CA ALA A 89 -25.11 -13.39 17.53
C ALA A 89 -26.54 -13.93 17.53
N GLU A 90 -27.24 -13.89 16.38
CA GLU A 90 -28.57 -14.51 16.23
C GLU A 90 -28.51 -16.03 16.47
N ALA A 91 -27.55 -16.73 15.86
CA ALA A 91 -27.39 -18.17 16.02
C ALA A 91 -27.02 -18.60 17.45
N GLU A 92 -26.16 -17.85 18.16
CA GLU A 92 -25.85 -18.16 19.57
C GLU A 92 -27.02 -17.82 20.52
N LEU A 93 -27.88 -16.84 20.19
CA LEU A 93 -29.12 -16.59 20.93
C LEU A 93 -30.15 -17.72 20.72
N GLU A 94 -30.38 -18.16 19.48
CA GLU A 94 -31.25 -19.31 19.17
C GLU A 94 -30.76 -20.58 19.89
N LYS A 95 -29.45 -20.85 19.83
CA LYS A 95 -28.81 -21.97 20.52
C LYS A 95 -28.89 -21.88 22.05
N ALA A 96 -28.84 -20.68 22.62
CA ALA A 96 -29.07 -20.49 24.06
C ALA A 96 -30.52 -20.80 24.43
N ALA A 97 -31.50 -20.27 23.69
CA ALA A 97 -32.92 -20.55 23.92
C ALA A 97 -33.25 -22.05 23.76
N LEU A 98 -32.69 -22.72 22.75
CA LEU A 98 -32.86 -24.17 22.55
C LEU A 98 -32.25 -25.00 23.68
N LYS A 99 -31.14 -24.54 24.28
CA LYS A 99 -30.57 -25.18 25.49
C LYS A 99 -31.44 -24.95 26.71
N GLU A 100 -31.90 -23.73 26.95
CA GLU A 100 -32.79 -23.41 28.06
C GLU A 100 -34.08 -24.25 28.01
N LEU A 101 -34.67 -24.43 26.82
CA LEU A 101 -35.82 -25.33 26.60
C LEU A 101 -35.49 -26.81 26.82
N ALA A 102 -34.25 -27.24 26.55
CA ALA A 102 -33.81 -28.63 26.78
C ALA A 102 -33.39 -28.90 28.25
N GLU A 103 -33.01 -27.85 28.99
CA GLU A 103 -32.59 -27.92 30.39
C GLU A 103 -33.75 -27.58 31.37
N GLY A 104 -34.85 -27.00 30.88
CA GLY A 104 -35.91 -26.40 31.70
C GLY A 104 -37.36 -26.75 31.33
N ASN A 105 -37.79 -28.00 31.60
CA ASN A 105 -39.03 -28.34 32.33
C ASN A 105 -39.37 -29.84 32.21
N PHE A 106 -39.45 -30.51 33.36
CA PHE A 106 -40.15 -31.77 33.73
C PHE A 106 -40.60 -32.75 32.62
#